data_AF-A0A961BIJ7-F1
#
_entry.id   AF-A0A961BIJ7-F1
#
_cell.length_a   1.000
_cell.length_b   1.000
_cell.length_c   1.000
_cell.angle_alpha   90.00
_cell.angle_beta   90.00
_cell.angle_gamma   90.00
#
_symmetry.space_group_name_H-M   'P 1'
#
loop_
_entity.id
_entity.type
_entity.pdbx_description
1 polymer ?
#
loop_
_entity_poly.entity_id
_entity_poly.type
_entity_poly.pdbx_seq_one_letter_code
_entity_poly.pdbx_strand_id
1 'polypeptide(L)'
;MKITLTQQEYNHLCQQDPSTEKDGGYQSLMVSLQRRTNPSTLEIDLTDDDLEKIPRYAFKYNQGGWQDRLMAIFSRSLGPDLEVKKF
;
A
#
# COMPACT_ATOMS: atom_id res chain seq x y z
N MET A 1 8.01 8.50 4.75
CA MET A 1 6.80 9.25 5.14
C MET A 1 5.99 8.37 6.06
N LYS A 2 5.86 8.77 7.32
CA LYS A 2 5.07 8.04 8.29
C LYS A 2 3.58 8.35 8.16
N ILE A 3 2.76 7.31 8.11
CA ILE A 3 1.30 7.40 8.19
C ILE A 3 0.76 6.38 9.19
N THR A 4 -0.45 6.63 9.69
CA THR A 4 -1.21 5.69 10.53
C THR A 4 -2.40 5.19 9.73
N LEU A 5 -2.48 3.87 9.53
CA LEU A 5 -3.61 3.23 8.88
C LEU A 5 -4.80 3.12 9.85
N THR A 6 -6.01 3.11 9.32
CA THR A 6 -7.18 2.63 10.08
C THR A 6 -7.14 1.11 10.19
N GLN A 7 -7.90 0.54 11.13
CA GLN A 7 -8.02 -0.92 11.22
C GLN A 7 -8.54 -1.55 9.92
N GLN A 8 -9.44 -0.87 9.22
CA GLN A 8 -9.98 -1.35 7.95
C GLN A 8 -8.91 -1.31 6.84
N GLU A 9 -8.16 -0.22 6.73
CA GLU A 9 -7.04 -0.09 5.77
C GLU A 9 -5.98 -1.17 6.03
N TYR A 10 -5.65 -1.41 7.31
CA TYR A 10 -4.73 -2.49 7.69
C TYR A 10 -5.27 -3.88 7.34
N ASN A 11 -6.56 -4.14 7.55
CA ASN A 11 -7.17 -5.40 7.16
C ASN A 11 -7.10 -5.61 5.63
N HIS A 12 -7.32 -4.57 4.83
CA HIS A 12 -7.13 -4.62 3.37
C HIS A 12 -5.67 -4.90 3.00
N LEU A 13 -4.71 -4.33 3.73
CA LEU A 13 -3.30 -4.64 3.56
C LEU A 13 -3.03 -6.12 3.87
N CYS A 14 -3.55 -6.66 4.97
CA CYS A 14 -3.39 -8.05 5.41
C CYS A 14 -4.11 -9.12 4.54
N GLN A 15 -4.96 -8.73 3.59
CA GLN A 15 -5.58 -9.67 2.65
C GLN A 15 -4.58 -10.34 1.68
N GLN A 16 -3.32 -9.87 1.62
CA GLN A 16 -2.31 -10.46 0.74
C GLN A 16 -1.72 -11.63 1.50
N ASP A 17 -1.78 -12.82 0.92
CA ASP A 17 -1.12 -13.98 1.50
C ASP A 17 0.40 -13.74 1.54
N PRO A 18 1.05 -13.75 2.72
CA PRO A 18 2.49 -13.58 2.84
C PRO A 18 3.32 -14.61 2.05
N SER A 19 2.75 -15.78 1.74
CA SER A 19 3.41 -16.83 0.95
C SER A 19 3.69 -16.40 -0.51
N THR A 20 2.91 -15.44 -1.02
CA THR A 20 2.96 -14.96 -2.41
C THR A 20 4.01 -13.87 -2.66
N GLU A 21 4.85 -13.54 -1.67
CA GLU A 21 5.85 -12.47 -1.75
C GLU A 21 6.72 -12.54 -3.03
N LYS A 22 6.98 -13.76 -3.52
CA LYS A 22 7.84 -14.01 -4.69
C LYS A 22 7.08 -14.12 -6.02
N ASP A 23 5.76 -13.96 -6.00
CA ASP A 23 4.89 -14.19 -7.17
C ASP A 23 4.79 -12.97 -8.09
N GLY A 24 5.40 -11.85 -7.72
CA GLY A 24 5.44 -10.65 -8.53
C GLY A 24 5.74 -9.39 -7.74
N GLY A 25 5.99 -8.30 -8.46
CA GLY A 25 6.34 -7.01 -7.85
C GLY A 25 5.23 -6.42 -6.98
N TYR A 26 3.95 -6.61 -7.37
CA TYR A 26 2.82 -6.17 -6.56
C TYR A 26 2.71 -6.96 -5.25
N GLN A 27 2.79 -8.29 -5.32
CA GLN A 27 2.74 -9.16 -4.15
C GLN A 27 3.90 -8.87 -3.20
N SER A 28 5.11 -8.72 -3.74
CA SER A 28 6.29 -8.32 -2.98
C SER A 28 6.11 -6.97 -2.27
N LEU A 29 5.57 -5.96 -2.96
CA LEU A 29 5.25 -4.67 -2.36
C LEU A 29 4.26 -4.82 -1.19
N MET A 30 3.14 -5.51 -1.42
CA MET A 30 2.09 -5.67 -0.41
C MET A 30 2.60 -6.41 0.83
N VAL A 31 3.36 -7.50 0.66
CA VAL A 31 3.93 -8.25 1.78
C VAL A 31 5.02 -7.44 2.52
N SER A 32 5.81 -6.65 1.81
CA SER A 32 6.78 -5.72 2.43
C SER A 32 6.09 -4.66 3.29
N LEU A 33 5.02 -4.05 2.78
CA LEU A 33 4.23 -3.05 3.51
C LEU A 33 3.57 -3.67 4.76
N GLN A 34 3.02 -4.88 4.65
CA GLN A 34 2.51 -5.62 5.81
C GLN A 34 3.56 -5.77 6.91
N ARG A 35 4.74 -6.29 6.55
CA ARG A 35 5.83 -6.56 7.53
C ARG A 35 6.36 -5.30 8.21
N ARG A 36 6.31 -4.16 7.52
CA ARG A 36 6.75 -2.86 8.06
C ARG A 36 5.67 -2.11 8.81
N THR A 37 4.41 -2.57 8.77
CA THR A 37 3.33 -1.97 9.56
C THR A 37 3.40 -2.51 10.98
N ASN A 38 3.42 -1.62 11.97
CA ASN A 38 3.31 -2.03 13.37
C ASN A 38 1.85 -2.46 13.66
N PRO A 39 1.59 -3.72 14.04
CA PRO A 39 0.22 -4.21 14.21
C PRO A 39 -0.51 -3.61 15.41
N SER A 40 0.20 -3.05 16.38
CA SER A 40 -0.39 -2.45 17.59
C SER A 40 -0.71 -0.96 17.40
N THR A 41 0.09 -0.24 16.62
CA THR A 41 -0.09 1.21 16.40
C THR A 41 -0.67 1.54 15.02
N LEU A 42 -0.68 0.57 14.10
CA LEU A 42 -1.04 0.72 12.69
C LEU A 42 -0.19 1.75 11.94
N GLU A 43 0.99 2.09 12.50
CA GLU A 43 1.94 2.97 11.85
C GLU A 43 2.76 2.22 10.80
N ILE A 44 2.95 2.86 9.66
CA ILE A 44 3.87 2.43 8.60
C ILE A 44 4.69 3.63 8.13
N ASP A 45 5.99 3.40 7.90
CA ASP A 45 6.86 4.38 7.23
C ASP A 45 7.04 3.99 5.76
N LEU A 46 6.47 4.80 4.87
CA LEU A 46 6.55 4.65 3.43
C LEU A 46 7.86 5.25 2.91
N THR A 47 8.67 4.45 2.26
CA THR A 47 9.90 4.89 1.60
C THR A 47 9.59 5.62 0.30
N ASP A 48 10.56 6.35 -0.26
CA ASP A 48 10.39 6.99 -1.57
C ASP A 48 10.07 5.96 -2.68
N ASP A 49 10.63 4.75 -2.58
CA ASP A 49 10.34 3.64 -3.49
C ASP A 49 8.88 3.14 -3.36
N ASP A 50 8.33 3.11 -2.14
CA ASP A 50 6.91 2.81 -1.93
C ASP A 50 6.02 3.87 -2.57
N LEU A 51 6.36 5.15 -2.36
CA LEU A 51 5.63 6.28 -2.90
C LEU A 51 5.67 6.34 -4.43
N GLU A 52 6.72 5.79 -5.07
CA GLU A 52 6.77 5.62 -6.52
C GLU A 52 5.95 4.39 -6.98
N LYS A 53 6.03 3.28 -6.25
CA LYS A 53 5.41 2.00 -6.65
C LYS A 53 3.90 1.96 -6.43
N ILE A 54 3.39 2.53 -5.35
CA ILE A 54 1.95 2.53 -5.01
C ILE A 54 1.11 3.12 -6.16
N PRO A 55 1.30 4.38 -6.60
CA PRO A 55 0.52 4.95 -7.69
C PRO A 55 0.81 4.23 -9.03
N ARG A 56 2.05 3.76 -9.25
CA ARG A 56 2.39 2.98 -10.44
C ARG A 56 1.56 1.69 -10.53
N TYR A 57 1.44 0.93 -9.44
CA TYR A 57 0.64 -0.30 -9.42
C TYR A 57 -0.85 -0.04 -9.50
N ALA A 58 -1.33 1.05 -8.89
CA ALA A 58 -2.74 1.40 -8.92
C ALA A 58 -3.20 1.84 -10.32
N PHE A 59 -2.44 2.67 -11.04
CA PHE A 59 -2.95 3.34 -12.24
C PHE A 59 -2.30 2.89 -13.55
N LYS A 60 -1.08 2.33 -13.53
CA LYS A 60 -0.34 2.04 -14.76
C LYS A 60 -0.62 0.65 -15.34
N TYR A 61 -0.92 -0.34 -14.50
CA TYR A 61 -0.94 -1.75 -14.93
C TYR A 61 -2.32 -2.31 -15.26
N ASN A 62 -3.38 -1.49 -15.26
CA ASN A 62 -4.75 -1.85 -15.66
C ASN A 62 -5.26 -3.17 -15.04
N GLN A 63 -4.96 -3.38 -13.75
CA GLN A 63 -5.43 -4.53 -12.97
C GLN A 63 -6.38 -4.04 -11.89
N GLY A 64 -7.69 -3.97 -12.20
CA GLY A 64 -8.70 -3.35 -11.33
C GLY A 64 -8.62 -3.79 -9.86
N GLY A 65 -8.34 -5.06 -9.59
CA GLY A 65 -8.19 -5.56 -8.22
C GLY A 65 -7.01 -4.95 -7.43
N TRP A 66 -5.93 -4.54 -8.10
CA TRP A 66 -4.80 -3.86 -7.44
C TRP A 66 -5.11 -2.40 -7.17
N GLN A 67 -5.72 -1.73 -8.15
CA GLN A 67 -6.16 -0.35 -8.02
C GLN A 67 -7.10 -0.20 -6.83
N ASP A 68 -8.19 -0.97 -6.81
CA ASP A 68 -9.21 -0.88 -5.76
C ASP A 68 -8.61 -1.14 -4.38
N ARG A 69 -7.69 -2.10 -4.29
CA ARG A 69 -7.04 -2.46 -3.04
C ARG A 69 -6.08 -1.38 -2.54
N LEU A 70 -5.23 -0.83 -3.40
CA LEU A 70 -4.31 0.26 -3.01
C LEU A 70 -5.08 1.53 -2.66
N MET A 71 -6.16 1.84 -3.39
CA MET A 71 -7.06 2.93 -3.08
C MET A 71 -7.74 2.75 -1.70
N ALA A 72 -8.22 1.55 -1.40
CA ALA A 72 -8.82 1.23 -0.11
C ALA A 72 -7.86 1.36 1.07
N ILE A 73 -6.54 1.21 0.85
CA ILE A 73 -5.52 1.30 1.90
C ILE A 73 -5.01 2.73 2.06
N PHE A 74 -4.73 3.42 0.94
CA PHE A 74 -3.89 4.63 0.97
C PHE A 74 -4.59 5.93 0.56
N SER A 75 -5.78 5.90 -0.04
CA SER A 75 -6.42 7.12 -0.58
C SER A 75 -6.71 8.19 0.49
N ARG A 76 -7.00 7.80 1.73
CA ARG A 76 -7.17 8.75 2.85
C ARG A 76 -5.87 9.47 3.21
N SER A 77 -4.74 8.77 3.15
CA SER A 77 -3.43 9.26 3.60
C SER A 77 -2.64 9.95 2.49
N LEU A 78 -2.78 9.48 1.24
CA LEU A 78 -2.05 9.96 0.07
C LEU A 78 -2.93 10.75 -0.91
N GLY A 79 -4.25 10.77 -0.71
CA GLY A 79 -5.19 11.40 -1.65
C GLY A 79 -5.64 10.46 -2.78
N PRO A 80 -6.56 10.91 -3.64
CA PRO A 80 -7.20 10.07 -4.66
C PRO A 80 -6.24 9.58 -5.75
N ASP A 81 -5.15 10.30 -5.98
CA ASP A 81 -4.13 9.94 -6.99
C ASP A 81 -2.99 9.10 -6.39
N LEU A 82 -3.05 8.78 -5.09
CA LEU A 82 -2.01 8.08 -4.33
C LEU A 82 -0.62 8.70 -4.42
N GLU A 83 -0.56 10.00 -4.74
CA GLU A 83 0.67 10.78 -4.82
C GLU A 83 0.75 11.76 -3.65
N VAL A 84 1.93 11.83 -3.03
CA VAL A 84 2.20 12.90 -2.06
C VAL A 84 2.29 14.21 -2.81
N LYS A 85 1.33 15.12 -2.56
CA LYS A 85 1.40 16.49 -3.08
C LYS A 85 2.68 17.15 -2.54
N LYS A 86 3.67 17.33 -3.41
CA LYS A 86 4.85 18.16 -3.10
C LYS A 86 4.38 19.61 -3.09
N PHE A 87 4.31 20.21 -1.91
CA PHE A 87 4.12 21.65 -1.71
C PHE A 87 5.45 22.38 -1.82
#